data_AF-A0A3C1T134-F1
#
_entry.id   AF-A0A3C1T134-F1
#
_cell.length_a   1.000
_cell.length_b   1.000
_cell.length_c   1.000
_cell.angle_alpha   90.00
_cell.angle_beta   90.00
_cell.angle_gamma   90.00
#
_symmetry.space_group_name_H-M   'P 1'
#
loop_
_entity.id
_entity.type
_entity.pdbx_description
1 polymer ?
#
loop_
_entity_poly.entity_id
_entity_poly.type
_entity_poly.pdbx_seq_one_letter_code
_entity_poly.pdbx_strand_id
1 'polypeptide(L)'
;MQAIGFNGVEFIEFEKETAPPKGRDLIVEIQAISINPIDTKVKQTVTKDSPLKILGYDAAGVVISVGDQTSLFKVGDEVFYAGDMTRDGSNTTHQLVDERLVGRKPSSLSYGQAAALPLTSITAWESLFDRLKITKTDHDKTLLLIGAAGGVGSMAIQLAKQVVGMKAVATASRAESTD
;
A
#
# COMPACT_ATOMS: atom_id res chain seq x y z
N MET A 1 -6.16 16.81 11.75
CA MET A 1 -6.68 16.03 10.60
C MET A 1 -7.95 15.28 11.00
N GLN A 2 -8.87 15.09 10.07
CA GLN A 2 -10.00 14.17 10.25
C GLN A 2 -9.51 12.75 10.02
N ALA A 3 -9.93 11.81 10.85
CA ALA A 3 -9.54 10.41 10.74
C ALA A 3 -10.70 9.47 11.09
N ILE A 4 -10.63 8.25 10.56
CA ILE A 4 -11.51 7.14 10.93
C ILE A 4 -10.68 6.12 11.70
N GLY A 5 -11.07 5.88 12.95
CA GLY A 5 -10.39 4.94 13.85
C GLY A 5 -11.30 3.81 14.31
N PHE A 6 -10.72 2.65 14.61
CA PHE A 6 -11.42 1.51 15.19
C PHE A 6 -11.15 1.40 16.69
N ASN A 7 -12.21 1.28 17.50
CA ASN A 7 -12.13 1.24 18.97
C ASN A 7 -12.30 -0.17 19.56
N GLY A 8 -12.22 -1.22 18.74
CA GLY A 8 -12.51 -2.60 19.15
C GLY A 8 -13.99 -3.02 18.99
N VAL A 9 -14.88 -2.09 18.65
CA VAL A 9 -16.32 -2.34 18.42
C VAL A 9 -16.75 -1.85 17.06
N GLU A 10 -16.50 -0.57 16.79
CA GLU A 10 -16.97 0.13 15.60
C GLU A 10 -15.93 1.12 15.09
N PHE A 11 -16.15 1.62 13.88
CA PHE A 11 -15.38 2.72 13.33
C PHE A 11 -16.03 4.04 13.73
N ILE A 12 -15.22 4.97 14.24
CA ILE A 12 -15.66 6.31 14.59
C ILE A 12 -14.80 7.34 13.86
N GLU A 13 -15.43 8.43 13.46
CA GLU A 13 -14.77 9.63 12.96
C GLU A 13 -14.32 10.50 14.13
N PHE A 14 -13.12 11.07 14.04
CA PHE A 14 -12.57 11.94 15.07
C PHE A 14 -11.50 12.88 14.52
N GLU A 15 -11.26 13.96 15.24
CA GLU A 15 -10.14 14.86 14.98
C GLU A 15 -8.90 14.45 15.76
N LYS A 16 -7.77 14.44 15.07
CA LYS A 16 -6.45 14.20 15.66
C LYS A 16 -5.51 15.35 15.31
N GLU A 17 -4.75 15.83 16.28
CA GLU A 17 -3.67 16.78 16.02
C GLU A 17 -2.57 16.11 15.18
N THR A 18 -2.16 16.77 14.10
CA THR A 18 -1.10 16.28 13.22
C THR A 18 0.21 16.93 13.63
N ALA A 19 1.15 16.15 14.15
CA ALA A 19 2.48 16.67 14.45
C ALA A 19 3.18 17.12 13.16
N PRO A 20 3.97 18.22 13.18
CA PRO A 20 4.80 18.60 12.04
C PRO A 20 5.75 17.46 11.64
N PRO A 21 6.05 17.27 10.34
CA PRO A 21 6.99 16.25 9.92
C PRO A 21 8.40 16.59 10.43
N LYS A 22 9.14 15.56 10.83
CA LYS A 22 10.54 15.69 11.30
C LYS A 22 11.42 14.69 10.59
N GLY A 23 12.71 15.00 10.46
CA GLY A 23 13.65 14.12 9.80
C GLY A 23 13.23 13.84 8.37
N ARG A 24 12.97 12.57 8.06
CA ARG A 24 12.63 12.08 6.71
C ARG A 24 11.12 11.91 6.47
N ASP A 25 10.29 12.38 7.38
CA ASP A 25 8.84 12.27 7.22
C ASP A 25 8.30 13.29 6.20
N LEU A 26 7.27 12.85 5.48
CA LEU A 26 6.38 13.66 4.67
C LEU A 26 5.01 13.71 5.37
N ILE A 27 4.29 14.82 5.25
CA ILE A 27 2.84 14.83 5.41
C ILE A 27 2.21 14.79 4.02
N VAL A 28 1.39 13.77 3.78
CA VAL A 28 0.62 13.60 2.55
C VAL A 28 -0.85 13.88 2.82
N GLU A 29 -1.45 14.76 2.01
CA GLU A 29 -2.90 14.92 1.92
C GLU A 29 -3.47 13.76 1.11
N ILE A 30 -4.30 12.94 1.74
CA ILE A 30 -4.80 11.68 1.19
C ILE A 30 -5.96 11.96 0.22
N GLN A 31 -5.81 11.51 -1.02
CA GLN A 31 -6.82 11.64 -2.08
C GLN A 31 -7.58 10.33 -2.33
N ALA A 32 -6.92 9.19 -2.11
CA ALA A 32 -7.54 7.86 -2.18
C ALA A 32 -6.78 6.85 -1.32
N ILE A 33 -7.50 5.80 -0.91
CA ILE A 33 -6.98 4.65 -0.18
C ILE A 33 -7.48 3.34 -0.80
N SER A 34 -6.88 2.23 -0.40
CA SER A 34 -7.39 0.89 -0.67
C SER A 34 -7.47 0.08 0.63
N ILE A 35 -8.30 -0.96 0.63
CA ILE A 35 -8.47 -1.87 1.77
C ILE A 35 -7.86 -3.22 1.41
N ASN A 36 -7.06 -3.75 2.34
CA ASN A 36 -6.36 -5.01 2.19
C ASN A 36 -6.78 -6.01 3.28
N PRO A 37 -6.51 -7.32 3.09
CA PRO A 37 -6.76 -8.31 4.15
C PRO A 37 -6.05 -7.98 5.47
N ILE A 38 -4.91 -7.27 5.43
CA ILE A 38 -4.20 -6.86 6.64
C ILE A 38 -5.01 -5.89 7.50
N ASP A 39 -5.82 -5.01 6.91
CA ASP A 39 -6.70 -4.10 7.66
C ASP A 39 -7.66 -4.89 8.56
N THR A 40 -8.25 -5.96 8.01
CA THR A 40 -9.16 -6.84 8.76
C THR A 40 -8.44 -7.62 9.86
N LYS A 41 -7.20 -8.05 9.62
CA LYS A 41 -6.39 -8.81 10.59
C LYS A 41 -5.91 -7.91 11.73
N VAL A 42 -5.47 -6.69 11.44
CA VAL A 42 -5.09 -5.71 12.46
C VAL A 42 -6.33 -5.28 13.25
N LYS A 43 -7.47 -5.06 12.59
CA LYS A 43 -8.74 -4.76 13.27
C LYS A 43 -9.08 -5.81 14.33
N GLN A 44 -8.83 -7.10 14.07
CA GLN A 44 -9.09 -8.19 15.02
C GLN A 44 -8.20 -8.17 16.27
N THR A 45 -7.06 -7.46 16.26
CA THR A 45 -6.19 -7.34 17.44
C THR A 45 -6.55 -6.15 18.32
N VAL A 46 -7.48 -5.29 17.89
CA VAL A 46 -7.92 -4.10 18.64
C VAL A 46 -9.10 -4.49 19.53
N THR A 47 -8.99 -4.19 20.82
CA THR A 47 -10.03 -4.45 21.83
C THR A 47 -10.61 -3.12 22.34
N LYS A 48 -11.67 -3.18 23.16
CA LYS A 48 -12.28 -1.99 23.77
C LYS A 48 -11.32 -1.19 24.66
N ASP A 49 -10.31 -1.85 25.20
CA ASP A 49 -9.29 -1.22 26.06
C ASP A 49 -8.09 -0.70 25.24
N SER A 50 -8.05 -1.00 23.94
CA SER A 50 -7.00 -0.50 23.05
C SER A 50 -7.23 0.98 22.73
N PRO A 51 -6.16 1.78 22.55
CA PRO A 51 -6.28 3.09 21.96
C PRO A 51 -6.94 3.02 20.58
N LEU A 52 -7.60 4.10 20.20
CA LEU A 52 -8.24 4.21 18.89
C LEU A 52 -7.20 4.00 17.78
N LYS A 53 -7.40 2.98 16.93
CA LYS A 53 -6.43 2.61 15.89
C LYS A 53 -6.87 3.13 14.53
N ILE A 54 -6.06 4.00 13.93
CA ILE A 54 -6.21 4.40 12.52
C ILE A 54 -5.60 3.28 11.66
N LEU A 55 -6.45 2.62 10.86
CA LEU A 55 -6.07 1.59 9.89
C LEU A 55 -5.77 2.22 8.52
N GLY A 56 -5.56 1.40 7.49
CA GLY A 56 -5.25 1.84 6.13
C GLY A 56 -3.78 1.63 5.81
N TYR A 57 -3.53 0.76 4.83
CA TYR A 57 -2.17 0.35 4.41
C TYR A 57 -1.98 0.49 2.90
N ASP A 58 -2.70 1.45 2.30
CA ASP A 58 -2.54 1.89 0.93
C ASP A 58 -3.06 3.33 0.82
N ALA A 59 -2.29 4.17 0.13
CA ALA A 59 -2.61 5.57 -0.06
C ALA A 59 -2.11 6.08 -1.41
N ALA A 60 -2.83 7.04 -1.97
CA ALA A 60 -2.32 7.97 -2.98
C ALA A 60 -2.76 9.40 -2.62
N GLY A 61 -1.86 10.36 -2.81
CA GLY A 61 -2.10 11.74 -2.38
C GLY A 61 -1.03 12.72 -2.81
N VAL A 62 -1.04 13.90 -2.21
CA VAL A 62 -0.12 15.00 -2.52
C VAL A 62 0.71 15.34 -1.28
N VAL A 63 2.01 15.49 -1.44
CA VAL A 63 2.90 15.94 -0.35
C VAL A 63 2.58 17.41 -0.03
N ILE A 64 2.19 17.71 1.21
CA ILE A 64 1.87 19.08 1.65
C ILE A 64 2.89 19.66 2.64
N SER A 65 3.72 18.81 3.26
CA SER A 65 4.79 19.24 4.16
C SER A 65 5.89 18.20 4.21
N VAL A 66 7.13 18.62 4.49
CA VAL A 66 8.31 17.75 4.51
C VAL A 66 9.19 18.06 5.72
N GLY A 67 9.83 17.02 6.27
CA GLY A 67 10.80 17.16 7.35
C GLY A 67 12.12 17.79 6.92
N ASP A 68 12.95 18.15 7.88
CA ASP A 68 14.23 18.86 7.68
C ASP A 68 15.33 18.00 7.02
N GLN A 69 15.16 16.68 6.94
CA GLN A 69 16.12 15.75 6.32
C GLN A 69 15.59 15.07 5.07
N THR A 70 14.39 15.43 4.60
CA THR A 70 13.82 14.87 3.37
C THR A 70 14.58 15.37 2.14
N SER A 71 14.76 14.50 1.16
CA SER A 71 15.43 14.85 -0.10
C SER A 71 14.87 14.15 -1.34
N LEU A 72 14.00 13.13 -1.18
CA LEU A 72 13.44 12.35 -2.28
C LEU A 72 12.19 12.99 -2.89
N PHE A 73 11.48 13.81 -2.11
CA PHE A 73 10.21 14.45 -2.46
C PHE A 73 10.17 15.90 -1.98
N LYS A 74 9.26 16.68 -2.57
CA LYS A 74 8.95 18.06 -2.19
C LYS A 74 7.45 18.30 -2.13
N VAL A 75 7.05 19.40 -1.50
CA VAL A 75 5.65 19.85 -1.48
C VAL A 75 5.12 19.97 -2.92
N GLY A 76 3.92 19.44 -3.15
CA GLY A 76 3.25 19.37 -4.44
C GLY A 76 3.51 18.08 -5.23
N ASP A 77 4.42 17.21 -4.81
CA ASP A 77 4.63 15.93 -5.48
C ASP A 77 3.42 14.99 -5.27
N GLU A 78 2.93 14.37 -6.35
CA GLU A 78 1.92 13.31 -6.27
C GLU A 78 2.58 11.96 -5.95
N VAL A 79 2.10 11.29 -4.91
CA VAL A 79 2.72 10.09 -4.33
C VAL A 79 1.73 8.98 -4.08
N PHE A 80 2.25 7.75 -3.96
CA PHE A 80 1.50 6.56 -3.57
C PHE A 80 2.41 5.62 -2.75
N TYR A 81 1.84 4.94 -1.74
CA TYR A 81 2.60 4.14 -0.78
C TYR A 81 1.70 3.25 0.09
N ALA A 82 2.29 2.26 0.77
CA ALA A 82 1.60 1.38 1.71
C ALA A 82 1.74 1.81 3.19
N GLY A 83 2.84 2.47 3.54
CA GLY A 83 3.10 2.99 4.88
C GLY A 83 3.77 1.98 5.82
N ASP A 84 3.53 2.14 7.12
CA ASP A 84 4.15 1.35 8.20
C ASP A 84 3.09 0.95 9.24
N MET A 85 3.03 -0.34 9.56
CA MET A 85 2.06 -0.89 10.52
C MET A 85 2.23 -0.39 11.96
N THR A 86 3.42 0.08 12.31
CA THR A 86 3.73 0.64 13.63
C THR A 86 3.27 2.09 13.80
N ARG A 87 2.81 2.73 12.72
CA ARG A 87 2.32 4.11 12.69
C ARG A 87 0.81 4.15 12.47
N ASP A 88 0.23 5.36 12.46
CA ASP A 88 -1.14 5.55 12.01
C ASP A 88 -1.27 5.29 10.50
N GLY A 89 -2.33 4.58 10.12
CA GLY A 89 -2.61 4.24 8.74
C GLY A 89 -3.23 5.39 7.92
N SER A 90 -3.62 5.06 6.68
CA SER A 90 -4.11 6.01 5.67
C SER A 90 -5.58 6.39 5.78
N ASN A 91 -6.35 5.85 6.73
CA ASN A 91 -7.75 6.22 6.96
C ASN A 91 -7.89 7.59 7.66
N THR A 92 -7.32 8.62 7.05
CA THR A 92 -7.17 9.99 7.55
C THR A 92 -7.04 10.95 6.39
N THR A 93 -7.38 12.23 6.56
CA THR A 93 -7.16 13.24 5.52
C THR A 93 -5.69 13.58 5.33
N HIS A 94 -4.86 13.31 6.34
CA HIS A 94 -3.42 13.59 6.31
C HIS A 94 -2.65 12.45 6.98
N GLN A 95 -1.55 12.00 6.39
CA GLN A 95 -0.74 10.94 6.98
C GLN A 95 0.74 11.31 6.98
N LEU A 96 1.43 10.99 8.09
CA LEU A 96 2.87 11.02 8.17
C LEU A 96 3.45 9.70 7.61
N VAL A 97 4.42 9.80 6.70
CA VAL A 97 5.11 8.64 6.13
C VAL A 97 6.58 8.97 5.87
N ASP A 98 7.47 8.01 6.09
CA ASP A 98 8.89 8.16 5.79
C ASP A 98 9.10 8.16 4.26
N GLU A 99 9.81 9.15 3.73
CA GLU A 99 10.03 9.31 2.27
C GLU A 99 10.61 8.06 1.59
N ARG A 100 11.32 7.19 2.32
CA ARG A 100 11.94 5.98 1.77
C ARG A 100 10.93 4.87 1.49
N LEU A 101 9.73 4.98 2.03
CA LEU A 101 8.61 4.06 1.80
C LEU A 101 7.67 4.56 0.70
N VAL A 102 8.00 5.69 0.05
CA VAL A 102 7.10 6.41 -0.85
C VAL A 102 7.57 6.30 -2.30
N GLY A 103 6.62 6.06 -3.20
CA GLY A 103 6.81 6.14 -4.65
C GLY A 103 6.12 7.36 -5.25
N ARG A 104 6.58 7.81 -6.43
CA ARG A 104 5.85 8.79 -7.24
C ARG A 104 4.61 8.14 -7.84
N LYS A 105 3.46 8.77 -7.69
CA LYS A 105 2.22 8.30 -8.32
C LYS A 105 2.40 8.30 -9.85
N PRO A 106 2.06 7.22 -10.57
CA PRO A 106 2.03 7.26 -12.04
C PRO A 106 1.08 8.35 -12.53
N SER A 107 1.57 9.22 -13.43
CA SER A 107 0.78 10.36 -13.94
C SER A 107 -0.40 9.92 -14.82
N SER A 108 -0.33 8.72 -15.40
CA SER A 108 -1.40 8.13 -16.21
C SER A 108 -2.55 7.53 -15.39
N LEU A 109 -2.41 7.42 -14.07
CA LEU A 109 -3.42 6.83 -13.20
C LEU A 109 -4.14 7.90 -12.39
N SER A 110 -5.45 7.72 -12.20
CA SER A 110 -6.19 8.44 -11.17
C SER A 110 -5.69 8.07 -9.77
N TYR A 111 -5.99 8.87 -8.76
CA TYR A 111 -5.64 8.56 -7.37
C TYR A 111 -6.22 7.22 -6.90
N GLY A 112 -7.47 6.90 -7.23
CA GLY A 112 -8.09 5.62 -6.89
C GLY A 112 -7.39 4.42 -7.52
N GLN A 113 -7.04 4.52 -8.82
CA GLN A 113 -6.27 3.47 -9.49
C GLN A 113 -4.87 3.32 -8.90
N ALA A 114 -4.20 4.43 -8.57
CA ALA A 114 -2.88 4.40 -7.97
C ALA A 114 -2.91 3.80 -6.56
N ALA A 115 -3.91 4.14 -5.73
CA ALA A 115 -4.03 3.64 -4.36
C ALA A 115 -4.28 2.12 -4.28
N ALA A 116 -4.72 1.47 -5.37
CA ALA A 116 -4.92 0.02 -5.41
C ALA A 116 -3.60 -0.79 -5.53
N LEU A 117 -2.47 -0.12 -5.79
CA LEU A 117 -1.22 -0.76 -6.18
C LEU A 117 -0.18 -0.95 -5.06
N PRO A 118 0.07 -0.03 -4.11
CA PRO A 118 1.31 -0.02 -3.35
C PRO A 118 1.58 -1.31 -2.57
N LEU A 119 0.69 -1.70 -1.67
CA LEU A 119 0.88 -2.87 -0.81
C LEU A 119 0.98 -4.15 -1.62
N THR A 120 0.08 -4.33 -2.59
CA THR A 120 0.04 -5.53 -3.43
C THR A 120 1.27 -5.63 -4.34
N SER A 121 1.73 -4.50 -4.88
CA SER A 121 2.94 -4.41 -5.71
C SER A 121 4.19 -4.72 -4.91
N ILE A 122 4.37 -4.11 -3.72
CA ILE A 122 5.52 -4.38 -2.85
C ILE A 122 5.52 -5.85 -2.43
N THR A 123 4.38 -6.38 -2.00
CA THR A 123 4.25 -7.79 -1.59
C THR A 123 4.63 -8.74 -2.73
N ALA A 124 4.10 -8.50 -3.93
CA ALA A 124 4.41 -9.31 -5.11
C ALA A 124 5.89 -9.18 -5.52
N TRP A 125 6.42 -7.96 -5.54
CA TRP A 125 7.81 -7.68 -5.88
C TRP A 125 8.78 -8.37 -4.93
N GLU A 126 8.63 -8.17 -3.62
CA GLU A 126 9.49 -8.81 -2.63
C GLU A 126 9.38 -10.33 -2.71
N SER A 127 8.17 -10.88 -2.86
CA SER A 127 7.96 -12.32 -2.96
C SER A 127 8.73 -12.92 -4.14
N LEU A 128 8.65 -12.29 -5.31
CA LEU A 128 9.32 -12.77 -6.53
C LEU A 128 10.83 -12.56 -6.49
N PHE A 129 11.28 -11.34 -6.19
CA PHE A 129 12.66 -10.94 -6.43
C PHE A 129 13.53 -11.00 -5.17
N ASP A 130 12.95 -10.82 -3.98
CA ASP A 130 13.69 -10.83 -2.72
C ASP A 130 13.57 -12.14 -1.96
N ARG A 131 12.45 -12.85 -2.05
CA ARG A 131 12.26 -14.14 -1.35
C ARG A 131 12.58 -15.31 -2.25
N LEU A 132 11.91 -15.41 -3.40
CA LEU A 132 12.17 -16.47 -4.39
C LEU A 132 13.45 -16.24 -5.20
N LYS A 133 14.01 -15.02 -5.15
CA LYS A 133 15.25 -14.64 -5.85
C LYS A 133 15.17 -14.89 -7.37
N ILE A 134 14.00 -14.70 -7.95
CA ILE A 134 13.79 -14.80 -9.40
C ILE A 134 14.58 -13.69 -10.08
N THR A 135 15.25 -14.02 -11.17
CA THR A 135 16.02 -13.09 -11.99
C THR A 135 15.62 -13.22 -13.46
N LYS A 136 16.14 -12.34 -14.32
CA LYS A 136 15.89 -12.42 -15.77
C LYS A 136 16.38 -13.72 -16.43
N THR A 137 17.33 -14.43 -15.80
CA THR A 137 17.80 -15.71 -16.33
C THR A 137 16.80 -16.85 -16.13
N ASP A 138 15.76 -16.64 -15.31
CA ASP A 138 14.71 -17.63 -15.03
C ASP A 138 13.51 -17.55 -15.98
N HIS A 139 13.62 -16.83 -17.10
CA HIS A 139 12.53 -16.60 -18.06
C HIS A 139 11.95 -17.89 -18.69
N ASP A 140 12.75 -18.96 -18.74
CA ASP A 140 12.37 -20.29 -19.24
C ASP A 140 11.63 -21.14 -18.19
N LYS A 141 11.65 -20.72 -16.92
CA LYS A 141 10.94 -21.39 -15.83
C LYS A 141 9.44 -21.06 -15.86
N THR A 142 8.67 -21.79 -15.04
CA THR A 142 7.24 -21.56 -14.86
C THR A 142 6.92 -21.25 -13.41
N LEU A 143 6.19 -20.16 -13.18
CA LEU A 143 5.69 -19.76 -11.88
C LEU A 143 4.23 -20.23 -11.70
N LEU A 144 3.96 -20.97 -10.64
CA LEU A 144 2.60 -21.30 -10.21
C LEU A 144 2.10 -20.28 -9.17
N LEU A 145 0.96 -19.66 -9.44
CA LEU A 145 0.28 -18.71 -8.56
C LEU A 145 -1.07 -19.28 -8.15
N ILE A 146 -1.23 -19.58 -6.86
CA ILE A 146 -2.49 -20.10 -6.30
C ILE A 146 -3.33 -18.93 -5.79
N GLY A 147 -4.59 -18.84 -6.21
CA GLY A 147 -5.50 -17.74 -5.82
C GLY A 147 -5.15 -16.42 -6.50
N ALA A 148 -4.79 -16.47 -7.78
CA ALA A 148 -4.12 -15.37 -8.46
C ALA A 148 -5.04 -14.19 -8.82
N ALA A 149 -6.36 -14.36 -8.75
CA ALA A 149 -7.32 -13.29 -9.01
C ALA A 149 -7.47 -12.28 -7.83
N GLY A 150 -6.77 -12.50 -6.71
CA GLY A 150 -6.67 -11.52 -5.63
C GLY A 150 -5.65 -10.40 -5.91
N GLY A 151 -5.61 -9.37 -5.07
CA GLY A 151 -4.75 -8.19 -5.30
C GLY A 151 -3.25 -8.49 -5.46
N VAL A 152 -2.67 -9.33 -4.60
CA VAL A 152 -1.25 -9.72 -4.73
C VAL A 152 -1.03 -10.60 -5.96
N GLY A 153 -1.94 -11.53 -6.22
CA GLY A 153 -1.83 -12.45 -7.36
C GLY A 153 -1.87 -11.73 -8.69
N SER A 154 -2.78 -10.77 -8.85
CA SER A 154 -2.93 -10.00 -10.09
C SER A 154 -1.69 -9.15 -10.38
N MET A 155 -1.06 -8.58 -9.34
CA MET A 155 0.23 -7.89 -9.48
C MET A 155 1.38 -8.85 -9.77
N ALA A 156 1.44 -10.02 -9.12
CA ALA A 156 2.48 -11.01 -9.33
C ALA A 156 2.50 -11.55 -10.76
N ILE A 157 1.32 -11.81 -11.37
CA ILE A 157 1.21 -12.20 -12.79
C ILE A 157 1.86 -11.13 -13.68
N GLN A 158 1.51 -9.87 -13.46
CA GLN A 158 2.01 -8.76 -14.28
C GLN A 158 3.52 -8.59 -14.13
N LEU A 159 4.04 -8.59 -12.90
CA LEU A 159 5.48 -8.45 -12.65
C LEU A 159 6.28 -9.62 -13.24
N ALA A 160 5.83 -10.87 -13.08
CA ALA A 160 6.49 -12.03 -13.65
C ALA A 160 6.58 -11.95 -15.19
N LYS A 161 5.49 -11.53 -15.85
CA LYS A 161 5.45 -11.38 -17.31
C LYS A 161 6.27 -10.19 -17.80
N GLN A 162 6.11 -9.01 -17.20
CA GLN A 162 6.69 -7.77 -17.72
C GLN A 162 8.16 -7.58 -17.36
N VAL A 163 8.60 -8.05 -16.18
CA VAL A 163 9.98 -7.84 -15.71
C VAL A 163 10.90 -8.98 -16.13
N VAL A 164 10.40 -10.22 -16.13
CA VAL A 164 11.19 -11.44 -16.37
C VAL A 164 10.88 -12.07 -17.73
N GLY A 165 9.66 -11.93 -18.25
CA GLY A 165 9.21 -12.66 -19.44
C GLY A 165 8.86 -14.12 -19.15
N MET A 166 8.59 -14.47 -17.90
CA MET A 166 8.38 -15.83 -17.45
C MET A 166 6.93 -16.30 -17.65
N LYS A 167 6.74 -17.60 -17.91
CA LYS A 167 5.41 -18.22 -17.93
C LYS A 167 4.80 -18.24 -16.53
N ALA A 168 3.59 -17.70 -16.41
CA ALA A 168 2.78 -17.78 -15.19
C ALA A 168 1.58 -18.72 -15.40
N VAL A 169 1.43 -19.70 -14.51
CA VAL A 169 0.25 -20.56 -14.39
C VAL A 169 -0.50 -20.10 -13.14
N ALA A 170 -1.74 -19.65 -13.32
CA ALA A 170 -2.55 -19.03 -12.28
C ALA A 170 -3.79 -19.89 -11.99
N THR A 171 -4.20 -19.97 -10.73
CA THR A 171 -5.47 -20.60 -10.35
C THR A 171 -6.52 -19.57 -9.98
N ALA A 172 -7.74 -19.85 -10.44
CA ALA A 172 -8.98 -19.11 -10.19
C ALA A 172 -10.14 -20.12 -10.12
N SER A 173 -11.22 -19.78 -9.42
CA SER A 173 -12.31 -20.73 -9.14
C SER A 173 -13.68 -20.31 -9.65
N ARG A 174 -13.78 -19.16 -10.33
CA ARG A 174 -15.00 -18.62 -10.93
C ARG A 174 -14.72 -18.05 -12.31
N ALA A 175 -15.69 -18.06 -13.22
CA ALA A 175 -15.50 -17.61 -14.60
C ALA A 175 -15.08 -16.13 -14.68
N GLU A 176 -15.63 -15.28 -13.81
CA GLU A 176 -15.25 -13.87 -13.69
C GLU A 176 -13.83 -13.63 -13.16
N SER A 177 -13.13 -14.69 -12.72
CA SER A 177 -11.78 -14.62 -12.15
C SER A 177 -10.71 -15.30 -13.00
N THR A 178 -11.07 -15.86 -14.16
CA THR A 178 -10.14 -16.58 -15.05
C THR A 178 -9.44 -15.69 -16.07
N ASP A 179 -10.04 -14.56 -16.43
CA ASP A 179 -9.52 -13.58 -17.41
C ASP A 179 -8.81 -12.41 -16.70
#